data_AF-A0A1G8S290-F1
#
_entry.id   AF-A0A1G8S290-F1
#
_cell.length_a   1.000
_cell.length_b   1.000
_cell.length_c   1.000
_cell.angle_alpha   90.00
_cell.angle_beta   90.00
_cell.angle_gamma   90.00
#
_symmetry.space_group_name_H-M   'P 1'
#
loop_
_entity.id
_entity.type
_entity.pdbx_description
1 polymer ?
#
loop_
_entity_poly.entity_id
_entity_poly.type
_entity_poly.pdbx_seq_one_letter_code
_entity_poly.pdbx_strand_id
1 'polypeptide(L)'
;MPSLQRLPKSATIIVCDARKALFLQNSGTAIHPSLKLLKTIEADATGEERDLKGNPPGRRPDSHGAAGPRGPKSAMEQPDFARLDEEAFATKIAGECARLFAADGSEGLVVAAPSRMLGALREAMVPKLRDSVLAEVPKTLTGQPIDKIAEHLVEAW
;
A
#
# COMPACT_ATOMS: atom_id res chain seq x y z
N MET A 1 -32.20 2.19 11.41
CA MET A 1 -31.91 3.47 10.73
C MET A 1 -30.62 3.30 9.97
N PRO A 2 -30.52 3.63 8.67
CA PRO A 2 -29.24 3.53 7.99
C PRO A 2 -28.31 4.55 8.64
N SER A 3 -27.20 4.07 9.20
CA SER A 3 -26.08 4.91 9.61
C SER A 3 -25.69 5.76 8.41
N LEU A 4 -25.72 7.08 8.56
CA LEU A 4 -25.30 7.99 7.50
C LEU A 4 -23.79 7.78 7.29
N GLN A 5 -23.45 6.96 6.30
CA GLN A 5 -22.09 6.72 5.82
C GLN A 5 -21.49 8.06 5.42
N ARG A 6 -20.51 8.55 6.19
CA ARG A 6 -19.97 9.90 6.05
C ARG A 6 -18.45 9.86 6.13
N LEU A 7 -17.79 9.95 4.99
CA LEU A 7 -16.33 10.12 4.91
C LEU A 7 -16.00 11.60 5.16
N PRO A 8 -15.42 12.02 6.30
CA PRO A 8 -15.28 13.43 6.61
C PRO A 8 -14.59 14.24 5.51
N LYS A 9 -14.95 15.51 5.40
CA LYS A 9 -14.26 16.41 4.47
C LYS A 9 -12.81 16.54 4.94
N SER A 10 -11.88 16.60 3.99
CA SER A 10 -10.44 16.65 4.27
C SER A 10 -9.88 15.41 4.98
N ALA A 11 -10.67 14.33 5.12
CA ALA A 11 -10.15 13.05 5.58
C ALA A 11 -9.02 12.60 4.64
N THR A 12 -7.94 12.08 5.21
CA THR A 12 -6.86 11.43 4.48
C THR A 12 -7.22 9.96 4.33
N ILE A 13 -7.01 9.43 3.13
CA ILE A 13 -7.28 8.04 2.80
C ILE A 13 -6.01 7.43 2.26
N ILE A 14 -5.56 6.35 2.87
CA ILE A 14 -4.46 5.53 2.36
C ILE A 14 -5.06 4.29 1.74
N VAL A 15 -4.75 4.04 0.47
CA VAL A 15 -5.04 2.78 -0.20
C VAL A 15 -3.73 2.12 -0.54
N CYS A 16 -3.42 0.96 0.05
CA CYS A 16 -2.11 0.35 -0.15
C CYS A 16 -2.15 -1.18 -0.16
N ASP A 17 -1.14 -1.75 -0.80
CA ASP A 17 -0.78 -3.17 -0.82
C ASP A 17 0.74 -3.32 -0.67
N ALA A 18 1.27 -4.53 -0.82
CA ALA A 18 2.71 -4.80 -0.69
C ALA A 18 3.60 -4.13 -1.75
N ARG A 19 3.03 -3.55 -2.83
CA ARG A 19 3.75 -2.97 -3.97
C ARG A 19 3.51 -1.49 -4.15
N LYS A 20 2.36 -0.96 -3.72
CA LYS A 20 1.95 0.40 -4.00
C LYS A 20 1.09 0.98 -2.88
N ALA A 21 1.22 2.29 -2.67
CA ALA A 21 0.37 3.08 -1.81
C ALA A 21 -0.10 4.35 -2.54
N LEU A 22 -1.39 4.64 -2.42
CA LEU A 22 -2.05 5.85 -2.87
C LEU A 22 -2.46 6.65 -1.65
N PHE A 23 -2.05 7.90 -1.60
CA PHE A 23 -2.48 8.88 -0.61
C PHE A 23 -3.51 9.77 -1.26
N LEU A 24 -4.75 9.68 -0.77
CA LEU A 24 -5.89 10.43 -1.27
C LEU A 24 -6.40 11.36 -0.16
N GLN A 25 -7.08 12.42 -0.56
CA GLN A 25 -7.82 13.29 0.36
C GLN A 25 -9.24 13.47 -0.14
N ASN A 26 -10.21 13.43 0.77
CA ASN A 26 -11.56 13.82 0.44
C ASN A 26 -11.66 15.34 0.28
N SER A 27 -11.69 15.80 -0.97
CA SER A 27 -11.90 17.20 -1.34
C SER A 27 -13.39 17.57 -1.49
N GLY A 28 -14.27 16.58 -1.46
CA GLY A 28 -15.71 16.74 -1.61
C GLY A 28 -16.42 16.99 -0.28
N THR A 29 -17.62 16.43 -0.14
CA THR A 29 -18.41 16.49 1.09
C THR A 29 -18.41 15.14 1.80
N ALA A 30 -19.00 15.09 2.99
CA ALA A 30 -19.12 13.84 3.72
C ALA A 30 -20.05 12.82 3.05
N ILE A 31 -21.05 13.29 2.30
CA ILE A 31 -22.09 12.47 1.66
C ILE A 31 -21.72 12.18 0.19
N HIS A 32 -21.07 13.14 -0.45
CA HIS A 32 -20.54 13.02 -1.81
C HIS A 32 -19.02 13.22 -1.78
N PRO A 33 -18.25 12.18 -1.44
CA PRO A 33 -16.81 12.27 -1.39
C PRO A 33 -16.23 12.45 -2.79
N SER A 34 -15.20 13.28 -2.90
CA SER A 34 -14.43 13.47 -4.13
C SER A 34 -12.97 13.31 -3.78
N LEU A 35 -12.41 12.15 -4.15
CA LEU A 35 -11.07 11.77 -3.76
C LEU A 35 -10.05 12.41 -4.72
N LYS A 36 -9.15 13.20 -4.15
CA LYS A 36 -8.01 13.77 -4.87
C LYS A 36 -6.75 12.97 -4.53
N LEU A 37 -6.03 12.52 -5.56
CA LEU A 37 -4.71 11.93 -5.38
C LEU A 37 -3.70 12.99 -4.96
N LEU A 38 -3.13 12.82 -3.76
CA LEU A 38 -2.05 13.65 -3.23
C LEU A 38 -0.68 13.09 -3.64
N LYS A 39 -0.50 11.77 -3.44
CA LYS A 39 0.79 11.11 -3.67
C LYS A 39 0.62 9.63 -3.97
N THR A 40 1.56 9.09 -4.73
CA THR A 40 1.74 7.66 -4.94
C THR A 40 3.14 7.26 -4.49
N ILE A 41 3.26 6.14 -3.79
CA ILE A 41 4.52 5.50 -3.47
C ILE A 41 4.48 4.09 -4.02
N GLU A 42 5.56 3.67 -4.67
CA GLU A 42 5.77 2.28 -5.07
C GLU A 42 6.87 1.67 -4.19
N ALA A 43 6.73 0.39 -3.89
CA ALA A 43 7.76 -0.40 -3.25
C ALA A 43 8.94 -0.54 -4.21
N ASP A 44 10.15 -0.55 -3.66
CA ASP A 44 11.33 -0.82 -4.46
C ASP A 44 11.25 -2.25 -5.03
N ALA A 45 11.71 -2.43 -6.27
CA ALA A 45 11.72 -3.74 -6.91
C ALA A 45 12.42 -4.77 -6.01
N THR A 46 11.78 -5.91 -5.78
CA THR A 46 12.38 -7.03 -5.04
C THR A 46 13.61 -7.56 -5.79
N GLY A 47 14.53 -8.27 -5.11
CA GLY A 47 15.74 -8.81 -5.74
C GLY A 47 15.44 -9.59 -7.03
N GLU A 48 14.36 -10.38 -7.03
CA GLU A 48 13.91 -11.16 -8.20
C GLU A 48 13.49 -10.27 -9.39
N GLU A 49 12.88 -9.12 -9.15
CA GLU A 49 12.49 -8.15 -10.19
C GLU A 49 13.70 -7.36 -10.72
N ARG A 50 14.73 -7.13 -9.90
CA ARG A 50 16.00 -6.51 -10.33
C ARG A 50 16.76 -7.43 -11.28
N ASP A 51 16.79 -8.74 -10.99
CA ASP A 51 17.43 -9.75 -11.85
C ASP A 51 16.71 -9.94 -13.19
N LEU A 52 15.37 -9.91 -13.21
CA LEU A 52 14.58 -9.98 -14.45
C LEU A 52 14.71 -8.73 -15.32
N LYS A 53 14.82 -7.54 -14.72
CA LYS A 53 14.99 -6.26 -15.44
C LYS A 53 16.43 -6.02 -15.92
N GLY A 54 17.39 -6.82 -15.44
CA GLY A 54 18.80 -6.79 -15.85
C GLY A 54 19.11 -7.55 -17.14
N ASN A 55 18.18 -8.36 -17.68
CA ASN A 55 18.43 -9.11 -18.92
C ASN A 55 17.61 -8.54 -20.09
N PRO A 56 18.18 -7.65 -20.93
CA PRO A 56 17.54 -7.30 -22.20
C PRO A 56 17.35 -8.56 -23.06
N PRO A 57 16.20 -8.76 -23.74
CA PRO A 57 16.00 -9.90 -24.63
C PRO A 57 16.88 -9.72 -25.87
N GLY A 58 18.10 -10.24 -25.82
CA GLY A 58 19.10 -9.90 -26.82
C GLY A 58 20.39 -10.70 -26.76
N ARG A 59 20.34 -12.00 -26.47
CA ARG A 59 21.36 -12.94 -26.98
C ARG A 59 20.88 -14.37 -26.82
N ARG A 60 20.75 -15.07 -27.96
CA ARG A 60 20.89 -16.52 -27.97
C ARG A 60 22.35 -16.84 -27.60
N PRO A 61 22.61 -17.78 -26.70
CA PRO A 61 23.81 -18.59 -26.78
C PRO A 61 23.38 -20.00 -27.16
N ASP A 62 23.65 -20.31 -28.42
CA ASP A 62 23.93 -21.66 -28.84
C ASP A 62 24.98 -22.31 -27.92
N SER A 63 24.60 -23.48 -27.41
CA SER A 63 25.44 -24.64 -27.06
C SER A 63 26.57 -24.56 -26.02
N HIS A 64 26.42 -25.48 -25.06
CA HIS A 64 27.43 -26.33 -24.42
C HIS A 64 28.44 -25.72 -23.44
N GLY A 65 28.36 -26.19 -22.19
CA GLY A 65 29.56 -26.41 -21.39
C GLY A 65 29.42 -26.14 -19.90
N ALA A 66 29.64 -27.19 -19.12
CA ALA A 66 30.11 -27.22 -17.73
C ALA A 66 29.09 -27.08 -16.59
N ALA A 67 28.99 -28.19 -15.87
CA ALA A 67 28.26 -28.44 -14.64
C ALA A 67 28.71 -27.56 -13.45
N GLY A 68 27.74 -27.22 -12.61
CA GLY A 68 27.92 -26.91 -11.19
C GLY A 68 26.66 -27.35 -10.44
N PRO A 69 26.75 -27.99 -9.27
CA PRO A 69 25.59 -28.57 -8.59
C PRO A 69 24.72 -27.44 -8.07
N ARG A 70 23.57 -27.20 -8.72
CA ARG A 70 22.47 -26.45 -8.11
C ARG A 70 21.85 -27.32 -7.03
N GLY A 71 22.39 -27.21 -5.82
CA GLY A 71 21.66 -27.62 -4.63
C GLY A 71 20.33 -26.85 -4.56
N PRO A 72 19.25 -27.44 -4.02
CA PRO A 72 18.00 -26.72 -3.85
C PRO A 72 18.24 -25.58 -2.86
N LYS A 73 18.35 -24.35 -3.36
CA LYS A 73 18.32 -23.14 -2.53
C LYS A 73 16.89 -23.02 -1.97
N SER A 74 16.73 -23.63 -0.81
CA SER A 74 15.92 -23.20 0.31
C SER A 74 14.65 -22.41 -0.01
N ALA A 75 13.50 -23.10 0.10
CA ALA A 75 12.18 -22.48 0.32
C ALA A 75 12.07 -21.73 1.68
N MET A 76 13.20 -21.51 2.37
CA MET A 76 13.34 -20.81 3.65
C MET A 76 13.74 -19.34 3.50
N GLU A 77 13.88 -18.82 2.28
CA GLU A 77 14.27 -17.41 2.05
C GLU A 77 13.12 -16.53 1.54
N GLN A 78 12.24 -17.05 0.68
CA GLN A 78 11.19 -16.25 0.03
C GLN A 78 10.14 -15.62 0.97
N PRO A 79 9.58 -16.32 1.99
CA PRO A 79 8.54 -15.73 2.84
C PRO A 79 9.09 -14.70 3.85
N ASP A 80 10.33 -14.88 4.31
CA ASP A 80 10.97 -13.97 5.26
C ASP A 80 11.39 -12.66 4.60
N PHE A 81 11.97 -12.70 3.39
CA PHE A 81 12.28 -11.49 2.63
C PHE A 81 11.01 -10.70 2.27
N ALA A 82 9.97 -11.39 1.80
CA ALA A 82 8.69 -10.74 1.50
C ALA A 82 8.04 -10.09 2.73
N ARG A 83 8.26 -10.64 3.93
CA ARG A 83 7.77 -10.04 5.18
C ARG A 83 8.57 -8.78 5.56
N LEU A 84 9.90 -8.86 5.49
CA LEU A 84 10.78 -7.73 5.78
C LEU A 84 10.55 -6.56 4.83
N ASP A 85 10.36 -6.84 3.53
CA ASP A 85 10.03 -5.82 2.53
C ASP A 85 8.67 -5.18 2.81
N GLU A 86 7.67 -5.96 3.24
CA GLU A 86 6.35 -5.45 3.61
C GLU A 86 6.40 -4.54 4.85
N GLU A 87 7.16 -4.92 5.88
CA GLU A 87 7.38 -4.12 7.10
C GLU A 87 8.13 -2.81 6.80
N ALA A 88 9.17 -2.87 5.96
CA ALA A 88 9.90 -1.71 5.50
C ALA A 88 9.01 -0.76 4.68
N PHE A 89 8.17 -1.32 3.81
CA PHE A 89 7.22 -0.55 3.01
C PHE A 89 6.14 0.10 3.88
N ALA A 90 5.58 -0.63 4.85
CA ALA A 90 4.64 -0.10 5.83
C ALA A 90 5.24 1.07 6.62
N THR A 91 6.51 0.96 7.02
CA THR A 91 7.26 2.04 7.70
C THR A 91 7.37 3.29 6.84
N LYS A 92 7.71 3.11 5.55
CA LYS A 92 7.76 4.22 4.57
C LYS A 92 6.40 4.89 4.39
N ILE A 93 5.32 4.11 4.30
CA ILE A 93 3.95 4.62 4.18
C ILE A 93 3.55 5.39 5.44
N ALA A 94 3.80 4.85 6.63
CA ALA A 94 3.46 5.49 7.90
C ALA A 94 4.18 6.82 8.09
N GLY A 95 5.48 6.89 7.73
CA GLY A 95 6.27 8.12 7.78
C GLY A 95 5.74 9.20 6.84
N GLU A 96 5.42 8.84 5.59
CA GLU A 96 4.83 9.79 4.64
C GLU A 96 3.43 10.23 5.08
N CYS A 97 2.62 9.30 5.60
CA CYS A 97 1.30 9.63 6.11
C CYS A 97 1.40 10.66 7.24
N ALA A 98 2.30 10.45 8.21
CA ALA A 98 2.48 11.40 9.31
C ALA A 98 2.85 12.81 8.80
N ARG A 99 3.68 12.89 7.75
CA ARG A 99 4.07 14.15 7.11
C ARG A 99 2.88 14.85 6.45
N LEU A 100 2.10 14.12 5.65
CA LEU A 100 0.93 14.67 4.94
C LEU A 100 -0.19 15.04 5.93
N PHE A 101 -0.47 14.16 6.89
CA PHE A 101 -1.50 14.38 7.91
C PHE A 101 -1.21 15.64 8.75
N ALA A 102 0.06 15.89 9.09
CA ALA A 102 0.46 17.09 9.82
C ALA A 102 0.39 18.37 8.98
N ALA A 103 0.61 18.29 7.67
CA ALA A 103 0.58 19.45 6.77
C ALA A 103 -0.85 19.89 6.42
N ASP A 104 -1.75 18.92 6.20
CA ASP A 104 -3.08 19.18 5.65
C ASP A 104 -4.17 19.38 6.70
N GLY A 105 -3.85 19.25 8.00
CA GLY A 105 -4.83 19.42 9.08
C GLY A 105 -6.02 18.48 8.97
N SER A 106 -5.77 17.23 8.58
CA SER A 106 -6.81 16.26 8.27
C SER A 106 -7.70 15.95 9.48
N GLU A 107 -9.01 15.82 9.24
CA GLU A 107 -10.00 15.49 10.27
C GLU A 107 -10.02 14.00 10.65
N GLY A 108 -9.28 13.15 9.93
CA GLY A 108 -9.14 11.74 10.26
C GLY A 108 -8.56 10.90 9.13
N LEU A 109 -8.21 9.66 9.46
CA LEU A 109 -7.49 8.74 8.60
C LEU A 109 -8.33 7.50 8.29
N VAL A 110 -8.41 7.15 7.01
CA VAL A 110 -9.02 5.89 6.55
C VAL A 110 -7.96 5.06 5.86
N VAL A 111 -7.87 3.78 6.20
CA VAL A 111 -6.85 2.89 5.64
C VAL A 111 -7.52 1.70 4.96
N ALA A 112 -7.30 1.54 3.66
CA ALA A 112 -7.73 0.39 2.90
C ALA A 112 -6.50 -0.42 2.45
N ALA A 113 -6.38 -1.64 2.96
CA ALA A 113 -5.28 -2.53 2.63
C ALA A 113 -5.62 -4.01 2.89
N PRO A 114 -4.87 -4.97 2.33
CA PRO A 114 -4.92 -6.36 2.77
C PRO A 114 -4.68 -6.48 4.28
N SER A 115 -5.30 -7.47 4.94
CA SER A 115 -5.21 -7.66 6.40
C SER A 115 -3.77 -7.73 6.94
N ARG A 116 -2.86 -8.31 6.16
CA ARG A 116 -1.43 -8.39 6.51
C ARG A 116 -0.77 -7.00 6.55
N MET A 117 -0.99 -6.22 5.49
CA MET A 117 -0.52 -4.83 5.40
C MET A 117 -1.15 -3.94 6.48
N LEU A 118 -2.43 -4.13 6.83
CA LEU A 118 -3.04 -3.44 7.97
C LEU A 118 -2.31 -3.75 9.28
N GLY A 119 -1.91 -5.01 9.49
CA GLY A 119 -1.09 -5.41 10.64
C GLY A 119 0.25 -4.67 10.67
N ALA A 120 0.99 -4.70 9.55
CA ALA A 120 2.28 -4.01 9.44
C ALA A 120 2.17 -2.49 9.64
N LEU A 121 1.12 -1.87 9.07
CA LEU A 121 0.84 -0.44 9.25
C LEU A 121 0.49 -0.12 10.71
N ARG A 122 -0.31 -0.96 11.36
CA ARG A 122 -0.60 -0.79 12.79
C ARG A 122 0.65 -0.85 13.62
N GLU A 123 1.68 -1.62 13.26
CA GLU A 123 2.95 -1.62 14.01
C GLU A 123 3.82 -0.40 13.67
N ALA A 124 3.83 0.03 12.41
CA ALA A 124 4.65 1.13 11.92
C ALA A 124 4.13 2.54 12.28
N MET A 125 2.81 2.71 12.43
CA MET A 125 2.21 4.01 12.73
C MET A 125 2.60 4.51 14.12
N VAL A 126 2.87 5.81 14.25
CA VAL A 126 3.03 6.46 15.56
C VAL A 126 1.67 6.54 16.28
N PRO A 127 1.62 6.53 17.63
CA PRO A 127 0.35 6.52 18.39
C PRO A 127 -0.65 7.57 17.92
N LYS A 128 -0.20 8.82 17.76
CA LYS A 128 -1.04 9.93 17.27
C LYS A 128 -1.73 9.64 15.93
N LEU A 129 -1.06 8.92 15.03
CA LEU A 129 -1.62 8.60 13.73
C LEU A 129 -2.62 7.44 13.84
N ARG A 130 -2.38 6.48 14.73
CA ARG A 130 -3.31 5.37 15.03
C ARG A 130 -4.60 5.89 15.65
N ASP A 131 -4.50 6.84 16.59
CA ASP A 131 -5.66 7.46 17.23
C ASP A 131 -6.52 8.27 16.24
N SER A 132 -5.93 8.72 15.14
CA SER A 132 -6.66 9.39 14.05
C SER A 132 -7.32 8.43 13.07
N VAL A 133 -7.11 7.11 13.18
CA VAL A 133 -7.73 6.12 12.29
C VAL A 133 -9.21 6.02 12.60
N LEU A 134 -10.04 6.48 11.67
CA LEU A 134 -11.49 6.40 11.75
C LEU A 134 -12.01 5.02 11.31
N ALA A 135 -11.35 4.42 10.31
CA ALA A 135 -11.75 3.13 9.76
C ALA A 135 -10.59 2.40 9.09
N GLU A 136 -10.58 1.07 9.25
CA GLU A 136 -9.72 0.15 8.54
C GLU A 136 -10.56 -0.76 7.65
N VAL A 137 -10.30 -0.73 6.35
CA VAL A 137 -11.03 -1.50 5.34
C VAL A 137 -10.12 -2.63 4.84
N PRO A 138 -10.38 -3.90 5.19
CA PRO A 138 -9.53 -5.03 4.79
C PRO A 138 -9.78 -5.43 3.33
N LYS A 139 -9.55 -4.51 2.40
CA LYS A 139 -9.73 -4.68 0.95
C LYS A 139 -8.53 -4.13 0.19
N THR A 140 -8.17 -4.80 -0.90
CA THR A 140 -7.16 -4.33 -1.85
C THR A 140 -7.81 -3.48 -2.93
N LEU A 141 -7.61 -2.17 -2.88
CA LEU A 141 -8.23 -1.22 -3.82
C LEU A 141 -7.22 -0.46 -4.70
N THR A 142 -5.92 -0.76 -4.59
CA THR A 142 -4.82 -0.11 -5.31
C THR A 142 -4.93 -0.17 -6.84
N GLY A 143 -5.60 -1.19 -7.37
CA GLY A 143 -5.84 -1.37 -8.81
C GLY A 143 -7.17 -0.80 -9.30
N GLN A 144 -7.99 -0.20 -8.43
CA GLN A 144 -9.29 0.34 -8.80
C GLN A 144 -9.18 1.83 -9.21
N PRO A 145 -10.05 2.31 -10.13
CA PRO A 145 -10.20 3.74 -10.38
C PRO A 145 -10.60 4.48 -9.10
N ILE A 146 -10.16 5.74 -8.97
CA ILE A 146 -10.41 6.57 -7.77
C ILE A 146 -11.92 6.68 -7.45
N ASP A 147 -12.78 6.78 -8.46
CA ASP A 147 -14.24 6.81 -8.26
C ASP A 147 -14.77 5.52 -7.62
N LYS A 148 -14.25 4.36 -8.02
CA LYS A 148 -14.60 3.06 -7.43
C LYS A 148 -14.04 2.87 -6.03
N ILE A 149 -12.86 3.43 -5.76
CA ILE A 149 -12.32 3.50 -4.40
C ILE A 149 -13.30 4.27 -3.50
N ALA A 150 -13.78 5.44 -3.96
CA ALA A 150 -14.72 6.25 -3.19
C ALA A 150 -16.03 5.49 -2.88
N GLU A 151 -16.62 4.82 -3.88
CA GLU A 151 -17.81 3.98 -3.70
C GLU A 151 -17.57 2.89 -2.63
N HIS A 152 -16.48 2.14 -2.74
CA HIS A 152 -16.16 1.05 -1.80
C HIS A 152 -15.89 1.54 -0.37
N LEU A 153 -15.32 2.74 -0.20
CA LEU A 153 -15.06 3.32 1.10
C LEU A 153 -16.35 3.82 1.77
N VAL A 154 -17.28 4.34 0.99
CA VAL A 154 -18.61 4.72 1.49
C VAL A 154 -19.37 3.47 1.94
N GLU A 155 -19.37 2.40 1.14
CA GLU A 155 -20.03 1.13 1.50
C GLU A 155 -19.47 0.46 2.75
N ALA A 156 -18.16 0.62 3.01
CA ALA A 156 -17.47 -0.01 4.13
C ALA A 156 -17.70 0.70 5.48
N TRP A 157 -18.42 1.83 5.48
CA TRP A 157 -18.66 2.69 6.65
C TRP A 157 -20.04 2.47 7.27
#